data_AF-A0A7V4AU87-F1
#
_entry.id   AF-A0A7V4AU87-F1
#
_cell.length_a   1.000
_cell.length_b   1.000
_cell.length_c   1.000
_cell.angle_alpha   90.00
_cell.angle_beta   90.00
_cell.angle_gamma   90.00
#
_symmetry.space_group_name_H-M   'P 1'
#
loop_
_entity.id
_entity.type
_entity.pdbx_description
1 polymer ?
#
loop_
_entity_poly.entity_id
_entity_poly.type
_entity_poly.pdbx_seq_one_letter_code
_entity_poly.pdbx_strand_id
1 'polypeptide(L)'
;MRCGRGPGRGDSEVRQVPPRAVGNGAGVNGHPDYPAAMLWEFVRRSYLAADGLWFLRCEEELGYGEALRLDELVWRTMPRLQARRARELLGLDGNGLEPLLQALGLKLTAEGHRFRSSLTDGELCIEVTECPWLEAIRRSGRDAIAGDICGRICEPEMALWAEQFGCAGCVFTSRLSEGAPCCRLVFRSG
;
A
#
# COMPACT_ATOMS: atom_id res chain seq x y z
N MET A 1 51.29 12.03 -23.69
CA MET A 1 50.59 13.31 -23.87
C MET A 1 49.09 13.09 -23.71
N ARG A 2 48.47 13.89 -22.84
CA ARG A 2 47.03 14.20 -22.62
C ARG A 2 46.07 13.12 -22.10
N CYS A 3 45.62 13.40 -20.87
CA CYS A 3 44.44 12.91 -20.15
C CYS A 3 43.10 13.34 -20.77
N GLY A 4 42.03 12.61 -20.47
CA GLY A 4 40.62 13.05 -20.55
C GLY A 4 39.69 12.02 -19.90
N ARG A 5 39.44 12.12 -18.58
CA ARG A 5 38.17 12.53 -17.91
C ARG A 5 36.95 11.69 -18.28
N GLY A 6 36.45 10.95 -17.28
CA GLY A 6 35.37 9.95 -17.38
C GLY A 6 33.95 10.51 -17.47
N PRO A 7 32.94 9.62 -17.56
CA PRO A 7 31.56 10.03 -17.76
C PRO A 7 30.94 10.52 -16.44
N GLY A 8 30.34 11.71 -16.50
CA GLY A 8 29.66 12.36 -15.40
C GLY A 8 28.46 11.55 -14.91
N ARG A 9 28.36 11.47 -13.58
CA ARG A 9 27.15 11.01 -12.89
C ARG A 9 26.05 12.02 -13.19
N GLY A 10 24.95 11.56 -13.78
CA GLY A 10 23.73 12.35 -13.84
C GLY A 10 23.16 12.43 -12.43
N ASP A 11 23.33 13.58 -11.80
CA ASP A 11 22.62 13.92 -10.56
C ASP A 11 21.12 13.95 -10.90
N SER A 12 20.40 12.91 -10.47
CA SER A 12 18.96 12.92 -10.41
C SER A 12 18.55 13.97 -9.37
N GLU A 13 18.24 15.18 -9.83
CA GLU A 13 17.60 16.22 -9.03
C GLU A 13 16.33 15.64 -8.40
N VAL A 14 16.44 15.29 -7.12
CA VAL A 14 15.29 15.14 -6.24
C VAL A 14 14.57 16.47 -6.28
N ARG A 15 13.42 16.56 -6.97
CA ARG A 15 12.54 17.72 -6.90
C ARG A 15 12.25 18.00 -5.43
N GLN A 16 12.90 19.01 -4.87
CA GLN A 16 12.60 19.53 -3.56
C GLN A 16 11.21 20.17 -3.64
N VAL A 17 10.22 19.49 -3.05
CA VAL A 17 8.92 20.11 -2.78
C VAL A 17 9.18 21.24 -1.78
N PRO A 18 8.79 22.49 -2.06
CA PRO A 18 9.07 23.60 -1.16
C PRO A 18 8.42 23.34 0.21
N PRO A 19 9.06 23.72 1.33
CA PRO A 19 8.46 23.56 2.64
C PRO A 19 7.16 24.38 2.69
N ARG A 20 6.02 23.69 2.79
CA ARG A 20 4.75 24.34 3.10
C ARG A 20 4.89 24.97 4.48
N ALA A 21 4.59 26.26 4.57
CA ALA A 21 4.81 27.07 5.76
C ALA A 21 4.23 26.40 7.01
N VAL A 22 5.12 26.12 7.97
CA VAL A 22 4.77 25.76 9.34
C VAL A 22 4.23 27.03 10.00
N GLY A 23 3.02 26.98 10.56
CA GLY A 23 2.38 28.16 11.15
C GLY A 23 3.12 28.65 12.39
N ASN A 24 3.18 29.97 12.61
CA ASN A 24 3.80 30.60 13.78
C ASN A 24 2.97 30.48 15.08
N GLY A 25 2.00 29.56 15.15
CA GLY A 25 1.21 29.31 16.36
C GLY A 25 1.98 28.43 17.34
N ALA A 26 1.93 28.75 18.63
CA ALA A 26 2.34 27.80 19.67
C ALA A 26 1.32 26.67 19.71
N GLY A 27 1.55 25.64 18.90
CA GLY A 27 0.73 24.42 18.88
C GLY A 27 0.91 23.58 20.14
N VAL A 28 0.35 22.37 20.10
CA VAL A 28 0.34 21.45 21.25
C VAL A 28 1.77 21.20 21.75
N ASN A 29 1.98 21.29 23.07
CA ASN A 29 3.28 21.10 23.74
C ASN A 29 4.37 22.12 23.36
N GLY A 30 4.02 23.32 22.88
CA GLY A 30 4.99 24.37 22.56
C GLY A 30 5.71 24.19 21.22
N HIS A 31 5.20 23.29 20.37
CA HIS A 31 5.66 23.10 19.01
C HIS A 31 4.69 23.76 18.02
N PRO A 32 5.14 24.34 16.89
CA PRO A 32 4.26 24.74 15.80
C PRO A 32 3.15 23.75 15.42
N ASP A 33 1.97 24.28 15.07
CA ASP A 33 0.89 23.49 14.49
C ASP A 33 1.23 23.01 13.07
N TYR A 34 1.00 21.71 12.82
CA TYR A 34 1.23 21.08 11.53
C TYR A 34 -0.08 20.77 10.82
N PRO A 35 -0.20 21.05 9.50
CA PRO A 35 -1.39 20.67 8.74
C PRO A 35 -1.60 19.14 8.77
N ALA A 36 -2.85 18.69 8.89
CA ALA A 36 -3.18 17.27 8.90
C ALA A 36 -2.63 16.51 7.69
N ALA A 37 -2.61 17.12 6.50
CA ALA A 37 -2.02 16.53 5.30
C ALA A 37 -0.50 16.29 5.41
N MET A 38 0.22 17.15 6.14
CA MET A 38 1.66 16.98 6.38
C MET A 38 1.92 15.86 7.38
N LEU A 39 1.16 15.84 8.49
CA LEU A 39 1.21 14.76 9.48
C LEU A 39 0.90 13.41 8.84
N TRP A 40 -0.14 13.39 8.00
CA TRP A 40 -0.55 12.22 7.27
C TRP A 40 0.54 11.70 6.33
N GLU A 41 1.14 12.57 5.52
CA GLU A 41 2.22 12.17 4.61
C GLU A 41 3.43 11.63 5.39
N PHE A 42 3.77 12.23 6.53
CA PHE A 42 4.85 11.75 7.40
C PHE A 42 4.57 10.34 7.92
N VAL A 43 3.38 10.11 8.49
CA VAL A 43 3.00 8.80 9.05
C VAL A 43 2.88 7.74 7.95
N ARG A 44 2.24 8.06 6.82
CA ARG A 44 2.10 7.14 5.68
C ARG A 44 3.44 6.68 5.13
N ARG A 45 4.39 7.61 4.92
CA ARG A 45 5.74 7.26 4.47
C ARG A 45 6.51 6.47 5.52
N SER A 46 6.33 6.79 6.79
CA SER A 46 6.96 6.05 7.90
C SER A 46 6.44 4.62 7.98
N TYR A 47 5.14 4.42 7.78
CA TYR A 47 4.51 3.10 7.75
C TYR A 47 5.08 2.23 6.62
N LEU A 48 5.11 2.75 5.39
CA LEU A 48 5.71 2.06 4.22
C LEU A 48 7.19 1.74 4.44
N ALA A 49 7.95 2.68 5.03
CA ALA A 49 9.37 2.47 5.30
C ALA A 49 9.61 1.44 6.40
N ALA A 50 8.82 1.47 7.48
CA ALA A 50 8.94 0.53 8.59
C ALA A 50 8.69 -0.91 8.13
N ASP A 51 7.65 -1.13 7.32
CA ASP A 51 7.34 -2.42 6.71
C ASP A 51 8.51 -2.96 5.87
N GLY A 52 8.99 -2.17 4.91
CA GLY A 52 10.12 -2.57 4.07
C GLY A 52 11.43 -2.78 4.85
N LEU A 53 11.72 -1.93 5.85
CA LEU A 53 12.91 -2.08 6.70
C LEU A 53 12.81 -3.36 7.55
N TRP A 54 11.64 -3.65 8.10
CA TRP A 54 11.42 -4.87 8.87
C TRP A 54 11.64 -6.12 7.99
N PHE A 55 11.07 -6.15 6.78
CA PHE A 55 11.26 -7.25 5.85
C PHE A 55 12.76 -7.46 5.53
N LEU A 56 13.47 -6.37 5.21
CA LEU A 56 14.90 -6.44 4.89
C LEU A 56 15.74 -6.97 6.06
N ARG A 57 15.40 -6.61 7.31
CA ARG A 57 16.08 -7.14 8.50
C ARG A 57 15.77 -8.60 8.74
N CYS A 58 14.51 -9.02 8.59
CA CYS A 58 14.15 -10.43 8.68
C CYS A 58 14.87 -11.26 7.61
N GLU A 59 14.99 -10.74 6.39
CA GLU A 59 15.71 -11.42 5.32
C GLU A 59 17.21 -11.51 5.58
N GLU A 60 17.84 -10.44 6.08
CA GLU A 60 19.26 -10.42 6.44
C GLU A 60 19.59 -11.51 7.48
N GLU A 61 18.71 -11.69 8.47
CA GLU A 61 18.93 -12.62 9.58
C GLU A 61 18.46 -14.06 9.29
N LEU A 62 17.37 -14.24 8.53
CA LEU A 62 16.66 -15.52 8.39
C LEU A 62 16.57 -16.03 6.94
N GLY A 63 16.96 -15.21 5.97
CA GLY A 63 16.80 -15.47 4.55
C GLY A 63 15.40 -15.15 4.01
N TYR A 64 15.31 -15.01 2.69
CA TYR A 64 14.11 -14.55 1.98
C TYR A 64 12.85 -15.38 2.29
N GLY A 65 12.97 -16.71 2.27
CA GLY A 65 11.82 -17.60 2.45
C GLY A 65 11.15 -17.45 3.81
N GLU A 66 11.97 -17.30 4.87
CA GLU A 66 11.46 -17.13 6.23
C GLU A 66 10.96 -15.70 6.45
N ALA A 67 11.64 -14.69 5.91
CA ALA A 67 11.15 -13.31 5.93
C ALA A 67 9.76 -13.19 5.29
N LEU A 68 9.56 -13.79 4.11
CA LEU A 68 8.27 -13.79 3.43
C LEU A 68 7.20 -14.61 4.17
N ARG A 69 7.59 -15.73 4.81
CA ARG A 69 6.66 -16.47 5.67
C ARG A 69 6.18 -15.62 6.86
N LEU A 70 7.08 -14.87 7.49
CA LEU A 70 6.72 -13.94 8.57
C LEU A 70 5.85 -12.80 8.06
N ASP A 71 6.16 -12.24 6.90
CA ASP A 71 5.36 -11.17 6.26
C ASP A 71 3.92 -11.64 5.98
N GLU A 72 3.75 -12.84 5.43
CA GLU A 72 2.42 -13.42 5.27
C GLU A 72 1.65 -13.58 6.59
N LEU A 73 2.33 -13.87 7.71
CA LEU A 73 1.65 -13.98 9.01
C LEU A 73 1.13 -12.62 9.49
N VAL A 74 1.90 -11.55 9.25
CA VAL A 74 1.46 -10.17 9.50
C VAL A 74 0.23 -9.87 8.65
N TRP A 75 0.31 -10.11 7.33
CA TRP A 75 -0.77 -9.81 6.39
C TRP A 75 -1.98 -10.76 6.48
N ARG A 76 -1.87 -11.89 7.18
CA ARG A 76 -3.04 -12.71 7.60
C ARG A 76 -3.82 -12.11 8.77
N THR A 77 -3.22 -11.15 9.49
CA THR A 77 -3.82 -10.52 10.68
C THR A 77 -4.27 -9.08 10.40
N MET A 78 -3.45 -8.31 9.67
CA MET A 78 -3.68 -6.90 9.41
C MET A 78 -5.05 -6.56 8.79
N PRO A 79 -5.59 -7.31 7.80
CA PRO A 79 -6.88 -7.02 7.19
C PRO A 79 -8.03 -6.95 8.20
N ARG A 80 -8.05 -7.82 9.21
CA ARG A 80 -9.10 -7.84 10.24
C ARG A 80 -9.06 -6.60 11.11
N LEU A 81 -7.86 -6.16 11.49
CA LEU A 81 -7.65 -4.95 12.28
C LEU A 81 -8.05 -3.70 11.49
N GLN A 82 -7.62 -3.62 10.22
CA GLN A 82 -7.93 -2.50 9.34
C GLN A 82 -9.42 -2.44 9.00
N ALA A 83 -10.06 -3.58 8.68
CA ALA A 83 -11.48 -3.65 8.37
C ALA A 83 -12.35 -3.23 9.57
N ARG A 84 -12.04 -3.73 10.78
CA ARG A 84 -12.71 -3.29 12.00
C ARG A 84 -12.58 -1.78 12.18
N ARG A 85 -11.37 -1.24 12.01
CA ARG A 85 -11.14 0.20 12.17
C ARG A 85 -11.85 1.04 11.09
N ALA A 86 -11.89 0.55 9.85
CA ALA A 86 -12.60 1.19 8.76
C ALA A 86 -14.11 1.23 9.03
N ARG A 87 -14.69 0.14 9.56
CA ARG A 87 -16.10 0.12 9.98
C ARG A 87 -16.41 1.18 11.03
N GLU A 88 -15.59 1.27 12.07
CA GLU A 88 -15.75 2.27 13.13
C GLU A 88 -15.67 3.70 12.60
N LEU A 89 -14.66 3.99 11.75
CA LEU A 89 -14.42 5.33 11.22
C LEU A 89 -15.48 5.80 10.23
N LEU A 90 -16.04 4.87 9.46
CA LEU A 90 -17.02 5.15 8.41
C LEU A 90 -18.48 4.92 8.86
N GLY A 91 -18.70 4.36 10.06
CA GLY A 91 -20.03 4.01 10.56
C GLY A 91 -20.70 2.90 9.75
N LEU A 92 -19.96 1.83 9.43
CA LEU A 92 -20.46 0.73 8.59
C LEU A 92 -20.98 -0.44 9.43
N ASP A 93 -22.31 -0.57 9.50
CA ASP A 93 -22.98 -1.63 10.27
C ASP A 93 -23.39 -2.85 9.40
N GLY A 94 -23.21 -2.76 8.08
CA GLY A 94 -23.65 -3.78 7.11
C GLY A 94 -22.55 -4.71 6.57
N ASN A 95 -23.00 -5.75 5.88
CA ASN A 95 -22.19 -6.64 5.04
C ASN A 95 -22.57 -6.43 3.56
N GLY A 96 -21.76 -6.95 2.65
CA GLY A 96 -21.97 -6.84 1.21
C GLY A 96 -20.90 -6.01 0.51
N LEU A 97 -21.10 -5.85 -0.79
CA LEU A 97 -20.12 -5.24 -1.69
C LEU A 97 -20.03 -3.72 -1.51
N GLU A 98 -21.13 -3.05 -1.16
CA GLU A 98 -21.16 -1.61 -0.94
C GLU A 98 -20.33 -1.20 0.29
N PRO A 99 -20.53 -1.77 1.50
CA PRO A 99 -19.67 -1.46 2.64
C PRO A 99 -18.22 -1.88 2.43
N LEU A 100 -17.98 -3.00 1.72
CA LEU A 100 -16.64 -3.45 1.34
C LEU A 100 -15.93 -2.40 0.46
N LEU A 101 -16.61 -1.90 -0.58
CA LEU A 101 -16.07 -0.85 -1.47
C LEU A 101 -15.72 0.41 -0.68
N GLN A 102 -16.59 0.86 0.23
CA GLN A 102 -16.31 2.05 1.06
C GLN A 102 -15.06 1.84 1.94
N ALA A 103 -14.95 0.69 2.59
CA ALA A 103 -13.83 0.39 3.48
C ALA A 103 -12.51 0.19 2.72
N LEU A 104 -12.52 -0.52 1.60
CA LEU A 104 -11.36 -0.66 0.72
C LEU A 104 -10.97 0.68 0.08
N GLY A 105 -11.96 1.52 -0.27
CA GLY A 105 -11.72 2.87 -0.75
C GLY A 105 -10.92 3.70 0.26
N LEU A 106 -11.27 3.63 1.54
CA LEU A 106 -10.51 4.25 2.62
C LEU A 106 -9.08 3.67 2.70
N LYS A 107 -8.94 2.34 2.73
CA LYS A 107 -7.63 1.66 2.82
C LYS A 107 -6.70 2.05 1.66
N LEU A 108 -7.16 1.89 0.42
CA LEU A 108 -6.37 2.13 -0.78
C LEU A 108 -5.96 3.60 -0.88
N THR A 109 -6.88 4.52 -0.59
CA THR A 109 -6.59 5.96 -0.52
C THR A 109 -5.57 6.28 0.59
N ALA A 110 -5.72 5.65 1.76
CA ALA A 110 -4.81 5.82 2.88
C ALA A 110 -3.39 5.25 2.58
N GLU A 111 -3.29 4.23 1.76
CA GLU A 111 -1.97 3.71 1.38
C GLU A 111 -1.34 4.50 0.23
N GLY A 112 -2.13 5.33 -0.45
CA GLY A 112 -1.70 6.17 -1.57
C GLY A 112 -1.82 5.50 -2.93
N HIS A 113 -2.65 4.48 -3.05
CA HIS A 113 -2.94 3.83 -4.33
C HIS A 113 -3.70 4.78 -5.26
N ARG A 114 -3.43 4.65 -6.57
CA ARG A 114 -4.38 5.13 -7.60
C ARG A 114 -5.19 3.95 -8.10
N PHE A 115 -6.51 4.09 -8.06
CA PHE A 115 -7.42 3.03 -8.43
C PHE A 115 -8.74 3.57 -8.99
N ARG A 116 -9.47 2.69 -9.68
CA ARG A 116 -10.87 2.90 -10.08
C ARG A 116 -11.69 1.72 -9.60
N SER A 117 -12.99 1.92 -9.45
CA SER A 117 -13.90 0.86 -9.02
C SER A 117 -15.19 0.90 -9.81
N SER A 118 -15.78 -0.26 -10.03
CA SER A 118 -17.13 -0.41 -10.58
C SER A 118 -17.88 -1.43 -9.75
N LEU A 119 -19.14 -1.13 -9.44
CA LEU A 119 -20.03 -2.01 -8.69
C LEU A 119 -21.27 -2.29 -9.55
N THR A 120 -21.61 -3.56 -9.71
CA THR A 120 -22.82 -4.04 -10.36
C THR A 120 -23.58 -4.98 -9.42
N ASP A 121 -24.76 -5.45 -9.83
CA ASP A 121 -25.49 -6.47 -9.10
C ASP A 121 -24.64 -7.75 -8.95
N GLY A 122 -24.13 -7.97 -7.74
CA GLY A 122 -23.37 -9.16 -7.36
C GLY A 122 -21.85 -9.15 -7.64
N GLU A 123 -21.30 -8.08 -8.22
CA GLU A 123 -19.84 -8.00 -8.48
C GLU A 123 -19.28 -6.60 -8.21
N LEU A 124 -18.17 -6.57 -7.45
CA LEU A 124 -17.33 -5.39 -7.27
C LEU A 124 -16.00 -5.63 -7.97
N CYS A 125 -15.60 -4.71 -8.84
CA CYS A 125 -14.28 -4.69 -9.42
C CYS A 125 -13.50 -3.46 -8.97
N ILE A 126 -12.23 -3.67 -8.58
CA ILE A 126 -11.27 -2.61 -8.28
C ILE A 126 -10.06 -2.78 -9.20
N GLU A 127 -9.69 -1.72 -9.92
CA GLU A 127 -8.51 -1.66 -10.75
C GLU A 127 -7.47 -0.73 -10.12
N VAL A 128 -6.41 -1.30 -9.54
CA VAL A 128 -5.29 -0.53 -9.00
C VAL A 128 -4.29 -0.29 -10.13
N THR A 129 -4.13 0.97 -10.54
CA THR A 129 -3.21 1.38 -11.62
C THR A 129 -1.84 1.77 -11.09
N GLU A 130 -1.75 2.21 -9.82
CA GLU A 130 -0.48 2.54 -9.17
C GLU A 130 -0.46 2.06 -7.72
N CYS A 131 0.63 1.40 -7.35
CA CYS A 131 0.80 0.72 -6.06
C CYS A 131 2.10 1.17 -5.39
N PRO A 132 2.01 1.96 -4.29
CA PRO A 132 3.19 2.45 -3.57
C PRO A 132 4.12 1.35 -3.05
N TRP A 133 3.56 0.18 -2.70
CA TRP A 133 4.32 -1.00 -2.26
C TRP A 133 5.19 -1.56 -3.38
N LEU A 134 4.60 -1.79 -4.56
CA LEU A 134 5.34 -2.27 -5.74
C LEU A 134 6.38 -1.26 -6.21
N GLU A 135 6.08 0.04 -6.17
CA GLU A 135 7.04 1.09 -6.46
C GLU A 135 8.22 1.07 -5.48
N ALA A 136 7.99 0.81 -4.19
CA ALA A 136 9.05 0.67 -3.20
C ALA A 136 9.95 -0.55 -3.47
N ILE A 137 9.36 -1.69 -3.85
CA ILE A 137 10.10 -2.90 -4.24
C ILE A 137 10.97 -2.60 -5.49
N ARG A 138 10.39 -1.96 -6.51
CA ARG A 138 11.13 -1.60 -7.73
C ARG A 138 12.26 -0.60 -7.46
N ARG A 139 12.00 0.44 -6.65
CA ARG A 139 13.00 1.44 -6.27
C ARG A 139 14.16 0.86 -5.47
N SER A 140 13.92 -0.24 -4.74
CA SER A 140 15.00 -0.97 -4.04
C SER A 140 15.77 -1.95 -4.94
N GLY A 141 15.46 -2.00 -6.26
CA GLY A 141 16.14 -2.86 -7.22
C GLY A 141 15.71 -4.33 -7.15
N ARG A 142 14.53 -4.61 -6.58
CA ARG A 142 14.08 -5.97 -6.25
C ARG A 142 12.91 -6.45 -7.11
N ASP A 143 12.82 -5.98 -8.36
CA ASP A 143 11.73 -6.34 -9.27
C ASP A 143 11.58 -7.85 -9.49
N ALA A 144 12.70 -8.60 -9.45
CA ALA A 144 12.73 -10.05 -9.65
C ALA A 144 11.89 -10.85 -8.62
N ILE A 145 11.65 -10.31 -7.43
CA ILE A 145 10.83 -10.96 -6.39
C ILE A 145 9.45 -10.32 -6.23
N ALA A 146 9.16 -9.24 -6.97
CA ALA A 146 7.91 -8.50 -6.84
C ALA A 146 6.68 -9.37 -7.17
N GLY A 147 6.79 -10.23 -8.19
CA GLY A 147 5.74 -11.18 -8.56
C GLY A 147 5.38 -12.14 -7.43
N ASP A 148 6.39 -12.70 -6.77
CA ASP A 148 6.20 -13.66 -5.66
C ASP A 148 5.56 -13.00 -4.45
N ILE A 149 6.09 -11.84 -4.00
CA ILE A 149 5.51 -11.08 -2.88
C ILE A 149 4.06 -10.69 -3.19
N CYS A 150 3.80 -10.07 -4.34
CA CYS A 150 2.45 -9.64 -4.72
C CYS A 150 1.47 -10.82 -4.84
N GLY A 151 1.93 -11.97 -5.34
CA GLY A 151 1.12 -13.18 -5.44
C GLY A 151 0.75 -13.76 -4.07
N ARG A 152 1.70 -13.78 -3.13
CA ARG A 152 1.52 -14.39 -1.81
C ARG A 152 0.82 -13.48 -0.80
N ILE A 153 0.88 -12.16 -0.98
CA ILE A 153 0.31 -11.20 -0.03
C ILE A 153 -1.02 -10.64 -0.52
N CYS A 154 -1.08 -10.07 -1.73
CA CYS A 154 -2.20 -9.22 -2.12
C CYS A 154 -3.54 -9.97 -2.24
N GLU A 155 -3.54 -11.17 -2.83
CA GLU A 155 -4.79 -11.93 -3.01
C GLU A 155 -5.34 -12.44 -1.66
N PRO A 156 -4.53 -13.09 -0.79
CA PRO A 156 -4.99 -13.46 0.55
C PRO A 156 -5.43 -12.28 1.39
N GLU A 157 -4.72 -11.15 1.32
CA GLU A 157 -5.09 -9.92 2.02
C GLU A 157 -6.49 -9.45 1.62
N MET A 158 -6.75 -9.34 0.31
CA MET A 158 -8.03 -8.87 -0.22
C MET A 158 -9.16 -9.88 0.00
N ALA A 159 -8.86 -11.18 -0.05
CA ALA A 159 -9.84 -12.21 0.31
C ALA A 159 -10.27 -12.09 1.79
N LEU A 160 -9.32 -11.85 2.70
CA LEU A 160 -9.64 -11.61 4.11
C LEU A 160 -10.46 -10.35 4.32
N TRP A 161 -10.19 -9.27 3.56
CA TRP A 161 -11.06 -8.11 3.53
C TRP A 161 -12.48 -8.48 3.12
N ALA A 162 -12.66 -9.23 2.03
CA ALA A 162 -13.97 -9.69 1.57
C ALA A 162 -14.73 -10.47 2.65
N GLU A 163 -14.04 -11.38 3.36
CA GLU A 163 -14.62 -12.14 4.47
C GLU A 163 -15.15 -11.24 5.59
N GLN A 164 -14.44 -10.15 5.94
CA GLN A 164 -14.88 -9.21 6.99
C GLN A 164 -16.17 -8.47 6.65
N PHE A 165 -16.60 -8.52 5.39
CA PHE A 165 -17.84 -7.94 4.89
C PHE A 165 -18.81 -9.00 4.36
N GLY A 166 -18.57 -10.29 4.63
CA GLY A 166 -19.47 -11.38 4.22
C GLY A 166 -19.53 -11.61 2.72
N CYS A 167 -18.47 -11.28 1.98
CA CYS A 167 -18.37 -11.46 0.53
C CYS A 167 -17.57 -12.73 0.18
N ALA A 168 -17.81 -13.28 -1.01
CA ALA A 168 -17.13 -14.45 -1.52
C ALA A 168 -15.71 -14.10 -2.03
N GLY A 169 -14.76 -13.97 -1.10
CA GLY A 169 -13.33 -13.83 -1.38
C GLY A 169 -12.96 -12.71 -2.37
N CYS A 170 -11.75 -12.81 -2.93
CA CYS A 170 -11.25 -11.93 -3.98
C CYS A 170 -10.46 -12.76 -5.00
N VAL A 171 -10.64 -12.47 -6.29
CA VAL A 171 -9.83 -13.05 -7.37
C VAL A 171 -9.07 -11.94 -8.06
N PHE A 172 -7.76 -12.10 -8.23
CA PHE A 172 -6.96 -11.23 -9.07
C PHE A 172 -6.92 -11.77 -10.50
N THR A 173 -7.43 -11.00 -11.46
CA THR A 173 -7.41 -11.39 -12.89
C THR A 173 -6.20 -10.84 -13.63
N SER A 174 -5.47 -9.88 -13.05
CA SER A 174 -4.22 -9.33 -13.58
C SER A 174 -3.41 -8.65 -12.47
N ARG A 175 -2.11 -8.47 -12.67
CA ARG A 175 -1.21 -7.80 -11.71
C ARG A 175 -0.19 -6.86 -12.36
N LEU A 176 0.05 -5.72 -11.74
CA LEU A 176 1.14 -4.79 -12.10
C LEU A 176 2.53 -5.42 -12.00
N SER A 177 2.73 -6.36 -11.06
CA SER A 177 3.99 -7.09 -10.89
C SER A 177 4.28 -8.06 -12.03
N GLU A 178 3.27 -8.44 -12.81
CA GLU A 178 3.36 -9.34 -13.96
C GLU A 178 3.35 -8.56 -15.29
N GLY A 179 3.45 -7.23 -15.24
CA GLY A 179 3.47 -6.36 -16.42
C GLY A 179 2.10 -5.96 -16.98
N ALA A 180 1.00 -6.34 -16.31
CA ALA A 180 -0.34 -5.87 -16.69
C ALA A 180 -0.50 -4.36 -16.39
N PRO A 181 -1.44 -3.66 -17.06
CA PRO A 181 -1.65 -2.22 -16.84
C PRO A 181 -2.28 -1.89 -15.47
N CYS A 182 -2.86 -2.88 -14.80
CA CYS A 182 -3.43 -2.73 -13.46
C CYS A 182 -3.45 -4.08 -12.72
N CYS A 183 -3.52 -4.01 -11.39
CA CYS A 183 -4.04 -5.12 -10.61
C CYS A 183 -5.56 -5.06 -10.67
N ARG A 184 -6.19 -6.07 -11.24
CA ARG A 184 -7.65 -6.15 -11.35
C ARG A 184 -8.19 -7.15 -10.34
N LEU A 185 -8.87 -6.64 -9.33
CA LEU A 185 -9.45 -7.36 -8.21
C LEU A 185 -10.94 -7.51 -8.45
N VAL A 186 -11.47 -8.72 -8.28
CA VAL A 186 -12.88 -9.04 -8.46
C VAL A 186 -13.42 -9.70 -7.19
N PHE A 187 -14.44 -9.09 -6.61
CA PHE A 187 -15.15 -9.57 -5.44
C PHE A 187 -16.60 -9.90 -5.82
N ARG A 188 -17.17 -10.93 -5.21
CA ARG A 188 -18.56 -11.35 -5.46
C ARG A 188 -19.35 -11.39 -4.18
N SER A 189 -20.67 -11.20 -4.28
CA SER A 189 -21.57 -11.41 -3.15
C SER A 189 -21.44 -12.84 -2.61
N GLY A 190 -21.51 -12.97 -1.28
CA GLY A 190 -21.51 -14.25 -0.57
C GLY A 190 -22.86 -14.96 -0.63
#